data_AF-A0A7C3ULA2-F1
#
_entry.id   AF-A0A7C3ULA2-F1
#
_cell.length_a   1.000
_cell.length_b   1.000
_cell.length_c   1.000
_cell.angle_alpha   90.00
_cell.angle_beta   90.00
_cell.angle_gamma   90.00
#
_symmetry.space_group_name_H-M   'P 1'
#
loop_
_entity.id
_entity.type
_entity.pdbx_description
1 polymer ?
#
loop_
_entity_poly.entity_id
_entity_poly.type
_entity_poly.pdbx_seq_one_letter_code
_entity_poly.pdbx_strand_id
1 'polypeptide(L)' 'MLGTWLGKLKGKDKFETAENYSILSILIGAIMVSVGIGLTIITPKGLPAILAMLGSLIAFLSTVALILVWLTKEFFGG' A
#
# COMPACT_ATOMS: atom_id res chain seq x y z
N MET A 1 13.49 -17.37 -5.21
CA MET A 1 13.41 -16.21 -6.14
C MET A 1 12.67 -14.99 -5.60
N LEU A 2 11.89 -15.05 -4.50
CA LEU A 2 11.29 -13.84 -3.88
C LEU A 2 12.28 -12.97 -3.06
N GLY A 3 13.38 -13.57 -2.56
CA GLY A 3 14.33 -12.88 -1.66
C GLY A 3 15.13 -11.73 -2.31
N THR A 4 15.31 -11.76 -3.63
CA THR A 4 16.06 -10.71 -4.35
C THR A 4 15.24 -9.44 -4.58
N TRP A 5 13.90 -9.53 -4.59
CA TRP A 5 13.00 -8.38 -4.71
C TRP A 5 12.85 -7.61 -3.40
N LEU A 6 12.80 -8.32 -2.27
CA LEU A 6 12.79 -7.71 -0.94
C LEU A 6 14.08 -6.92 -0.67
N GLY A 7 15.23 -7.42 -1.12
CA GLY A 7 16.51 -6.70 -1.02
C GLY A 7 16.57 -5.40 -1.86
N LYS A 8 15.75 -5.30 -2.91
CA LYS A 8 15.64 -4.14 -3.79
C LYS A 8 14.70 -3.03 -3.25
N LEU A 9 13.93 -3.32 -2.21
CA LEU A 9 13.07 -2.31 -1.55
C LEU A 9 13.87 -1.35 -0.68
N LYS A 10 15.08 -1.77 -0.26
CA LYS A 10 16.03 -0.92 0.43
C LYS A 10 16.59 0.07 -0.60
N GLY A 11 15.96 1.24 -0.66
CA GLY A 11 16.42 2.37 -1.45
C GLY A 11 17.79 2.83 -0.97
N LYS A 12 18.43 3.68 -1.77
CA LYS A 12 19.74 4.24 -1.46
C LYS A 12 19.71 5.08 -0.18
N ASP A 13 18.55 5.67 0.10
CA ASP A 13 18.25 6.47 1.28
C ASP A 13 17.07 5.93 2.10
N LYS A 14 16.98 6.38 3.36
CA LYS A 14 15.88 6.04 4.28
C LYS A 14 14.53 6.48 3.72
N PHE A 15 14.49 7.61 3.00
CA PHE A 15 13.28 8.13 2.35
C PHE A 15 12.84 7.23 1.18
N GLU A 16 13.75 6.86 0.27
CA GLU A 16 13.41 5.95 -0.85
C GLU A 16 12.93 4.59 -0.36
N THR A 17 13.50 4.08 0.74
CA THR A 17 13.03 2.83 1.35
C THR A 17 11.58 2.98 1.85
N ALA A 18 11.26 4.08 2.53
CA ALA A 18 9.92 4.35 3.02
C ALA A 18 8.89 4.58 1.88
N GLU A 19 9.31 5.24 0.80
CA GLU A 19 8.51 5.40 -0.43
C GLU A 19 8.17 4.03 -1.03
N ASN A 20 9.18 3.17 -1.23
CA ASN A 20 9.00 1.84 -1.81
C ASN A 20 8.07 0.94 -0.98
N TYR A 21 8.21 0.96 0.35
CA TYR A 21 7.31 0.22 1.23
C TYR A 21 5.87 0.73 1.16
N SER A 22 5.69 2.06 1.09
CA SER A 22 4.36 2.67 0.96
C SER A 22 3.71 2.34 -0.38
N ILE A 23 4.46 2.32 -1.48
CA ILE A 23 3.95 1.91 -2.80
C ILE A 23 3.55 0.43 -2.79
N LEU A 24 4.35 -0.44 -2.19
CA LEU A 24 3.99 -1.85 -2.06
C LEU A 24 2.72 -2.05 -1.23
N SER A 25 2.56 -1.33 -0.12
CA SER A 25 1.36 -1.46 0.70
C SER A 25 0.12 -0.87 0.01
N ILE A 26 0.26 0.17 -0.81
CA ILE A 26 -0.80 0.63 -1.73
C ILE A 26 -1.18 -0.51 -2.69
N LEU A 27 -0.20 -1.17 -3.31
CA LEU A 27 -0.46 -2.26 -4.25
C LEU A 27 -1.22 -3.42 -3.57
N ILE A 28 -0.78 -3.83 -2.38
CA ILE A 28 -1.43 -4.88 -1.60
C ILE A 28 -2.87 -4.47 -1.24
N GLY A 29 -3.06 -3.23 -0.76
CA GLY A 29 -4.38 -2.68 -0.46
C GLY A 29 -5.29 -2.67 -1.69
N ALA A 30 -4.79 -2.22 -2.85
CA ALA A 30 -5.53 -2.18 -4.10
C ALA A 30 -5.94 -3.58 -4.60
N ILE A 31 -5.07 -4.58 -4.47
CA ILE A 31 -5.39 -5.97 -4.77
C ILE A 31 -6.49 -6.47 -3.83
N MET A 32 -6.38 -6.23 -2.53
CA MET A 32 -7.41 -6.61 -1.56
C MET A 32 -8.76 -5.95 -1.83
N VAL A 33 -8.78 -4.67 -2.18
CA VAL A 33 -9.99 -3.96 -2.61
C VAL A 33 -10.58 -4.60 -3.84
N SER A 34 -9.76 -4.83 -4.88
CA SER A 34 -10.23 -5.38 -6.15
C SER A 34 -10.83 -6.78 -5.98
N VAL A 35 -10.17 -7.63 -5.18
CA VAL A 35 -10.67 -8.98 -4.86
C VAL A 35 -11.92 -8.90 -3.99
N GLY A 36 -11.93 -8.05 -2.96
CA GLY A 36 -13.08 -7.86 -2.07
C GLY A 36 -14.32 -7.41 -2.85
N ILE A 37 -14.19 -6.35 -3.66
CA ILE A 37 -15.28 -5.85 -4.51
C ILE A 37 -15.68 -6.91 -5.53
N GLY A 38 -14.73 -7.57 -6.20
CA GLY A 38 -15.04 -8.64 -7.15
C GLY A 38 -15.87 -9.76 -6.52
N LEU A 39 -15.55 -10.15 -5.28
CA LEU A 39 -16.30 -11.17 -4.54
C LEU A 39 -17.67 -10.67 -4.05
N THR A 40 -17.86 -9.36 -3.83
CA THR A 40 -19.19 -8.82 -3.46
C THR A 40 -20.24 -8.98 -4.56
N ILE A 41 -19.84 -9.17 -5.81
CA ILE A 41 -20.77 -9.46 -6.92
C ILE A 41 -21.51 -10.79 -6.69
N ILE A 42 -20.83 -11.78 -6.11
CA ILE A 42 -21.39 -13.11 -5.83
C ILE A 42 -22.07 -13.10 -4.46
N THR A 43 -21.38 -12.56 -3.44
CA THR A 43 -21.87 -12.51 -2.06
C THR A 43 -21.73 -11.08 -1.51
N PRO A 44 -22.77 -10.25 -1.63
CA PRO A 44 -22.68 -8.81 -1.35
C PRO A 44 -22.57 -8.46 0.15
N LYS A 45 -22.72 -9.43 1.05
CA LYS A 45 -22.73 -9.22 2.50
C LYS A 45 -21.69 -10.10 3.19
N GLY A 46 -21.12 -9.61 4.28
CA GLY A 46 -20.20 -10.36 5.13
C GLY A 46 -18.74 -10.20 4.72
N LEU A 47 -18.02 -11.32 4.59
CA LEU A 47 -16.56 -11.34 4.43
C LEU A 47 -16.01 -10.53 3.25
N PRO A 48 -16.58 -10.60 2.03
CA PRO A 48 -16.09 -9.83 0.88
C PRO A 48 -16.13 -8.32 1.08
N ALA A 49 -17.18 -7.82 1.72
CA ALA A 49 -17.33 -6.40 2.04
C ALA A 49 -16.29 -5.96 3.09
N ILE A 50 -16.06 -6.77 4.12
CA ILE A 50 -15.03 -6.50 5.13
C ILE A 50 -13.64 -6.49 4.49
N LEU A 51 -13.37 -7.43 3.56
CA LEU A 51 -12.10 -7.50 2.84
C LEU A 51 -11.86 -6.26 1.97
N ALA A 52 -12.90 -5.79 1.27
CA ALA A 52 -12.84 -4.55 0.50
C ALA A 52 -12.60 -3.33 1.39
N MET A 53 -13.30 -3.24 2.54
CA MET A 53 -13.12 -2.17 3.51
C MET A 53 -11.70 -2.13 4.08
N LEU A 54 -11.16 -3.28 4.50
CA LEU A 54 -9.79 -3.39 5.00
C LEU A 54 -8.75 -3.04 3.93
N GLY A 55 -8.93 -3.55 2.70
CA GLY A 55 -8.05 -3.19 1.58
C GLY A 55 -8.03 -1.68 1.33
N SER A 56 -9.19 -1.03 1.39
CA SER A 56 -9.31 0.41 1.15
C SER A 56 -8.64 1.23 2.25
N LEU A 57 -8.77 0.79 3.51
CA LEU A 57 -8.10 1.42 4.65
C LEU A 57 -6.57 1.31 4.52
N ILE A 58 -6.05 0.14 4.16
CA ILE A 58 -4.62 -0.09 3.96
C ILE A 58 -4.09 0.81 2.82
N ALA A 59 -4.78 0.84 1.67
CA ALA A 59 -4.40 1.68 0.54
C ALA A 59 -4.43 3.17 0.89
N PHE A 60 -5.43 3.61 1.65
CA PHE A 60 -5.56 4.99 2.10
C PHE A 60 -4.44 5.38 3.05
N LEU A 61 -4.20 4.62 4.11
CA LEU A 61 -3.12 4.88 5.08
C LEU A 61 -1.75 4.87 4.40
N SER A 62 -1.54 3.97 3.45
CA SER A 62 -0.28 3.89 2.69
C SER A 62 -0.09 5.11 1.79
N THR A 63 -1.17 5.64 1.21
CA THR A 63 -1.13 6.87 0.41
C THR A 63 -0.82 8.08 1.30
N VAL A 64 -1.45 8.17 2.49
CA VAL A 64 -1.14 9.21 3.48
C VAL A 64 0.33 9.14 3.91
N ALA A 65 0.83 7.94 4.22
CA ALA A 65 2.22 7.73 4.57
C ALA A 65 3.17 8.17 3.45
N LEU A 66 2.87 7.83 2.19
CA LEU A 66 3.65 8.24 1.03
C LEU A 66 3.69 9.76 0.87
N ILE A 67 2.53 10.43 1.01
CA ILE A 67 2.44 11.90 0.99
C ILE A 67 3.29 12.51 2.10
N LEU A 68 3.24 11.97 3.33
CA LEU A 68 4.06 12.46 4.44
C LEU A 68 5.56 12.26 4.21
N VAL A 69 5.97 11.14 3.60
CA VAL A 69 7.37 10.89 3.25
C VAL A 69 7.83 11.90 2.19
N TRP A 70 7.02 12.17 1.17
CA TRP A 70 7.30 13.21 0.18
C TRP A 70 7.40 14.60 0.80
N LEU A 71 6.46 14.95 1.68
CA LEU A 71 6.48 16.23 2.37
C LEU A 71 7.75 16.39 3.21
N THR A 72 8.10 15.35 3.98
CA THR A 72 9.31 15.38 4.83
C THR A 72 10.57 15.48 3.97
N LYS A 73 10.62 14.79 2.83
CA LYS A 73 11.74 14.85 1.89
C LYS A 73 11.90 16.25 1.29
N GLU A 74 10.80 16.92 0.94
CA GLU A 74 10.82 18.30 0.41
C GLU A 74 11.28 19.31 1.48
N PHE A 75 10.79 19.20 2.71
CA PHE A 75 11.08 20.19 3.77
C PHE A 75 12.41 19.97 4.50
N PHE A 76 12.90 18.72 4.60
CA PHE A 76 14.10 18.38 5.38
C PHE A 76 15.24 17.76 4.56
N GLY A 77 14.97 17.38 3.30
CA GLY A 77 15.95 16.76 2.41
C GLY A 77 16.39 17.62 1.22
N GLY A 78 15.89 18.86 1.13
CA GLY A 78 16.32 19.89 0.17
C GLY A 78 17.58 20.62 0.61
#